data_AF-A0A2T5JUP3-F1
#
_entry.id   AF-A0A2T5JUP3-F1
#
_cell.length_a   1.000
_cell.length_b   1.000
_cell.length_c   1.000
_cell.angle_alpha   90.00
_cell.angle_beta   90.00
_cell.angle_gamma   90.00
#
_symmetry.space_group_name_H-M   'P 1'
#
loop_
_entity.id
_entity.type
_entity.pdbx_description
1 polymer ?
#
loop_
_entity_poly.entity_id
_entity_poly.type
_entity_poly.pdbx_seq_one_letter_code
_entity_poly.pdbx_strand_id
1 'polypeptide(L)'
;MISARMADERPAARRGVRAALWAAVCCSLAACGGGGGGGGQPEPNFPGREVVTEGIQNYVTDHNGYSRVRIDNATRQADRDALGQFDDADPASPAGYRSLIEEAENGFPDSVFVEVIARMDGSGKDGGKVVKVLRLTADQAPFDNVDKAGNPVGSGKYYFRGTGSFRVYASVDGGGVLTGKGDLENLTIDFDKGTAAINLRTGVNDTSQIETQILADDLAFNIVTGTFGGAITQTARVGGETLTARGHLRGSISGTEDSLKRLNERMTTSGVFSADGERLKSDGIFWGSQLNYR
;
A
#
# COMPACT_ATOMS: atom_id res chain seq x y z
N MET A 1 33.75 30.27 4.08
CA MET A 1 33.83 31.41 5.03
C MET A 1 34.33 30.88 6.35
N ILE A 2 35.34 31.53 6.94
CA ILE A 2 35.97 31.19 8.22
C ILE A 2 35.10 31.74 9.37
N SER A 3 34.84 30.95 10.41
CA SER A 3 34.74 31.31 11.86
C SER A 3 34.13 30.14 12.64
N ALA A 4 34.35 29.85 13.93
CA ALA A 4 35.46 29.90 14.87
C ALA A 4 35.01 28.98 16.04
N ARG A 5 35.97 28.34 16.74
CA ARG A 5 35.74 27.46 17.92
C ARG A 5 35.22 28.24 19.12
N MET A 6 34.48 27.57 20.01
CA MET A 6 34.74 27.65 21.46
C MET A 6 34.20 26.42 22.19
N ALA A 7 35.00 25.92 23.13
CA ALA A 7 34.75 24.80 24.02
C ALA A 7 34.32 25.31 25.40
N ASP A 8 33.61 24.48 26.18
CA ASP A 8 33.79 24.30 27.63
C ASP A 8 32.86 23.16 28.10
N GLU A 9 33.41 22.02 28.53
CA GLU A 9 33.78 21.67 29.91
C GLU A 9 32.62 21.14 30.76
N ARG A 10 32.74 19.85 31.12
CA ARG A 10 31.89 19.13 32.09
C ARG A 10 32.15 19.67 33.50
N PRO A 11 31.29 19.31 34.47
CA PRO A 11 31.81 18.32 35.41
C PRO A 11 30.86 17.19 35.75
N ALA A 12 31.48 16.05 36.00
CA ALA A 12 30.89 14.87 36.63
C ALA A 12 30.72 15.11 38.14
N ALA A 13 29.61 14.63 38.70
CA ALA A 13 29.50 14.35 40.13
C ALA A 13 29.17 12.87 40.33
N ARG A 14 30.03 12.23 41.13
CA ARG A 14 30.09 10.81 41.46
C ARG A 14 29.18 10.46 42.64
N ARG A 15 28.63 9.25 42.56
CA ARG A 15 28.52 8.19 43.60
C ARG A 15 27.74 8.49 44.89
N GLY A 16 26.70 7.69 45.08
CA GLY A 16 26.20 7.25 46.38
C GLY A 16 25.61 5.85 46.27
N VAL A 17 26.34 4.86 46.77
CA VAL A 17 26.01 3.43 46.79
C VAL A 17 24.90 3.17 47.82
N ARG A 18 23.92 2.31 47.49
CA ARG A 18 23.34 1.35 48.43
C ARG A 18 22.68 0.19 47.70
N ALA A 19 23.26 -0.98 47.91
CA ALA A 19 22.71 -2.28 47.55
C ALA A 19 21.51 -2.61 48.45
N ALA A 20 20.51 -3.27 47.88
CA ALA A 20 19.72 -4.29 48.56
C ALA A 20 18.99 -5.14 47.51
N LEU A 21 19.33 -6.43 47.49
CA LEU A 21 18.54 -7.51 46.89
C LEU A 21 17.10 -7.42 47.42
N TRP A 22 16.11 -7.58 46.54
CA TRP A 22 14.93 -8.42 46.80
C TRP A 22 14.41 -8.96 45.47
N ALA A 23 14.48 -10.28 45.33
CA ALA A 23 13.70 -11.02 44.36
C ALA A 23 12.25 -11.08 44.85
N ALA A 24 11.29 -10.76 43.98
CA ALA A 24 9.89 -11.14 44.18
C ALA A 24 9.23 -11.37 42.81
N VAL A 25 8.62 -12.54 42.74
CA VAL A 25 7.98 -13.22 41.62
C VAL A 25 6.75 -12.45 41.11
N CYS A 26 6.48 -12.62 39.81
CA CYS A 26 5.27 -12.22 39.10
C CYS A 26 3.98 -12.48 39.87
N CYS A 27 3.17 -11.43 40.05
CA CYS A 27 1.72 -11.55 40.19
C CYS A 27 1.07 -10.50 39.28
N SER A 28 0.53 -10.98 38.17
CA SER A 28 -0.44 -10.30 37.33
C SER A 28 -1.72 -9.98 38.11
N LEU A 29 -2.05 -8.70 38.21
CA LEU A 29 -3.40 -8.18 38.46
C LEU A 29 -3.72 -7.34 37.21
N ALA A 30 -4.54 -7.81 36.27
CA ALA A 30 -6.01 -7.81 36.33
C ALA A 30 -6.58 -6.41 36.60
N ALA A 31 -7.01 -5.79 35.50
CA ALA A 31 -8.13 -4.85 35.31
C ALA A 31 -8.51 -3.86 36.43
N CYS A 32 -8.43 -2.57 36.09
CA CYS A 32 -9.32 -1.44 36.43
C CYS A 32 -8.52 -0.16 36.08
N GLY A 33 -8.94 0.79 35.26
CA GLY A 33 -10.19 1.06 34.58
C GLY A 33 -10.14 2.51 34.09
N GLY A 34 -11.12 2.87 33.24
CA GLY A 34 -11.44 4.25 32.85
C GLY A 34 -10.61 4.76 31.67
N GLY A 35 -11.18 5.27 30.60
CA GLY A 35 -12.52 5.82 30.42
C GLY A 35 -12.37 7.00 29.48
N GLY A 36 -12.88 6.84 28.25
CA GLY A 36 -12.87 7.86 27.23
C GLY A 36 -13.99 7.57 26.26
N GLY A 37 -15.21 8.00 26.61
CA GLY A 37 -16.35 7.97 25.71
C GLY A 37 -16.08 8.92 24.53
N GLY A 38 -15.72 8.34 23.40
CA GLY A 38 -15.91 8.92 22.08
C GLY A 38 -16.77 7.92 21.32
N GLY A 39 -17.83 8.38 20.66
CA GLY A 39 -18.77 7.51 19.94
C GLY A 39 -18.02 6.49 19.08
N GLY A 40 -17.97 5.24 19.55
CA GLY A 40 -17.38 4.15 18.79
C GLY A 40 -18.18 4.00 17.51
N GLN A 41 -17.48 3.76 16.41
CA GLN A 41 -18.12 3.27 15.20
C GLN A 41 -19.03 2.08 15.58
N PRO A 42 -20.28 2.04 15.08
CA PRO A 42 -21.20 0.95 15.39
C PRO A 42 -20.56 -0.39 15.07
N GLU A 43 -20.72 -1.40 15.94
CA GLU A 43 -20.27 -2.74 15.62
C GLU A 43 -21.11 -3.29 14.44
N PRO A 44 -20.48 -3.82 13.38
CA PRO A 44 -21.21 -4.36 12.24
C PRO A 44 -21.98 -5.62 12.64
N ASN A 45 -23.26 -5.68 12.26
CA ASN A 45 -24.13 -6.83 12.51
C ASN A 45 -24.04 -7.90 11.40
N PHE A 46 -23.07 -7.76 10.51
CA PHE A 46 -22.79 -8.64 9.38
C PHE A 46 -21.30 -9.04 9.39
N PRO A 47 -20.97 -10.29 9.02
CA PRO A 47 -19.58 -10.72 9.01
C PRO A 47 -18.82 -10.13 7.83
N GLY A 48 -17.56 -9.78 8.05
CA GLY A 48 -16.59 -9.57 6.98
C GLY A 48 -16.07 -10.89 6.43
N ARG A 49 -15.56 -10.87 5.20
CA ARG A 49 -14.84 -12.00 4.61
C ARG A 49 -13.35 -11.83 4.82
N GLU A 50 -12.66 -12.88 5.26
CA GLU A 50 -11.20 -12.85 5.31
C GLU A 50 -10.62 -12.71 3.91
N VAL A 51 -9.57 -11.90 3.78
CA VAL A 51 -8.82 -11.78 2.54
C VAL A 51 -7.35 -12.07 2.82
N VAL A 52 -6.89 -13.20 2.29
CA VAL A 52 -5.53 -13.72 2.50
C VAL A 52 -4.66 -13.35 1.32
N THR A 53 -3.53 -12.69 1.58
CA THR A 53 -2.55 -12.29 0.57
C THR A 53 -1.14 -12.41 1.13
N GLU A 54 -0.45 -13.51 0.79
CA GLU A 54 0.90 -13.76 1.28
C GLU A 54 1.90 -12.71 0.77
N GLY A 55 2.86 -12.33 1.62
CA GLY A 55 3.94 -11.42 1.25
C GLY A 55 3.54 -9.94 1.09
N ILE A 56 2.26 -9.60 1.27
CA ILE A 56 1.77 -8.22 1.21
C ILE A 56 1.36 -7.78 2.60
N GLN A 57 2.00 -6.72 3.10
CA GLN A 57 1.64 -6.10 4.38
C GLN A 57 0.38 -5.27 4.21
N ASN A 58 -0.49 -5.27 5.22
CA ASN A 58 -1.68 -4.42 5.26
C ASN A 58 -1.93 -3.89 6.67
N TYR A 59 -2.22 -2.61 6.79
CA TYR A 59 -2.55 -1.97 8.07
C TYR A 59 -3.31 -0.66 7.84
N VAL A 60 -3.94 -0.14 8.90
CA VAL A 60 -4.54 1.20 8.89
C VAL A 60 -3.54 2.17 9.51
N THR A 61 -3.34 3.31 8.88
CA THR A 61 -2.41 4.36 9.35
C THR A 61 -3.06 5.19 10.47
N ASP A 62 -2.33 5.40 11.56
CA ASP A 62 -2.87 6.09 12.75
C ASP A 62 -3.19 7.57 12.52
N HIS A 63 -2.49 8.24 11.60
CA HIS A 63 -2.56 9.69 11.42
C HIS A 63 -3.72 10.16 10.53
N ASN A 64 -4.18 9.32 9.57
CA ASN A 64 -5.26 9.67 8.64
C ASN A 64 -6.29 8.53 8.44
N GLY A 65 -6.11 7.38 9.09
CA GLY A 65 -7.05 6.25 9.01
C GLY A 65 -7.07 5.56 7.66
N TYR A 66 -6.08 5.77 6.80
CA TYR A 66 -6.02 5.17 5.48
C TYR A 66 -5.66 3.69 5.57
N SER A 67 -6.28 2.89 4.70
CA SER A 67 -5.85 1.50 4.51
C SER A 67 -4.61 1.51 3.63
N ARG A 68 -3.49 1.03 4.17
CA ARG A 68 -2.22 0.94 3.48
C ARG A 68 -1.87 -0.50 3.17
N VAL A 69 -1.51 -0.78 1.92
CA VAL A 69 -0.94 -2.06 1.49
C VAL A 69 0.47 -1.85 0.95
N ARG A 70 1.39 -2.77 1.29
CA ARG A 70 2.82 -2.59 1.01
C ARG A 70 3.52 -3.89 0.62
N ILE A 71 4.35 -3.80 -0.41
CA ILE A 71 5.36 -4.82 -0.77
C ILE A 71 6.73 -4.23 -0.46
N ASP A 72 7.54 -4.97 0.29
CA ASP A 72 8.93 -4.63 0.60
C ASP A 72 9.88 -5.67 0.01
N ASN A 73 10.71 -5.22 -0.94
CA ASN A 73 11.68 -6.02 -1.67
C ASN A 73 13.13 -5.76 -1.23
N ALA A 74 13.34 -5.07 -0.11
CA ALA A 74 14.66 -4.83 0.45
C ALA A 74 15.24 -6.13 1.02
N THR A 75 16.14 -6.74 0.25
CA THR A 75 16.80 -8.00 0.61
C THR A 75 18.18 -7.79 1.24
N ARG A 76 18.82 -6.63 1.01
CA ARG A 76 20.17 -6.32 1.52
C ARG A 76 20.12 -5.19 2.54
N GLN A 77 21.09 -5.12 3.44
CA GLN A 77 21.16 -4.04 4.43
C GLN A 77 21.19 -2.65 3.78
N ALA A 78 21.98 -2.46 2.71
CA ALA A 78 22.00 -1.20 1.98
C ALA A 78 20.63 -0.80 1.37
N ASP A 79 19.79 -1.78 1.00
CA ASP A 79 18.43 -1.50 0.52
C ASP A 79 17.55 -1.03 1.69
N ARG A 80 17.70 -1.65 2.87
CA ARG A 80 16.99 -1.26 4.09
C ARG A 80 17.45 0.10 4.61
N ASP A 81 18.75 0.39 4.57
CA ASP A 81 19.31 1.67 4.97
C ASP A 81 18.77 2.78 4.05
N ALA A 82 18.68 2.52 2.74
CA ALA A 82 18.07 3.43 1.79
C ALA A 82 16.58 3.66 2.08
N LEU A 83 15.80 2.59 2.33
CA LEU A 83 14.39 2.72 2.73
C LEU A 83 14.24 3.48 4.05
N GLY A 84 15.15 3.26 5.00
CA GLY A 84 15.17 3.99 6.28
C GLY A 84 15.23 5.50 6.10
N GLN A 85 15.90 6.00 5.06
CA GLN A 85 15.93 7.44 4.77
C GLN A 85 14.58 8.01 4.31
N PHE A 86 13.68 7.19 3.77
CA PHE A 86 12.30 7.60 3.44
C PHE A 86 11.39 7.60 4.66
N ASP A 87 11.73 6.84 5.71
CA ASP A 87 10.94 6.72 6.92
C ASP A 87 11.45 7.64 8.07
N ASP A 88 12.72 8.07 8.00
CA ASP A 88 13.40 8.91 9.01
C ASP A 88 12.81 10.33 9.09
N ALA A 89 12.54 10.78 10.32
CA ALA A 89 12.07 12.13 10.63
C ALA A 89 13.15 13.21 10.43
N ASP A 90 14.43 12.85 10.44
CA ASP A 90 15.57 13.76 10.25
C ASP A 90 16.72 13.08 9.48
N PRO A 91 16.56 12.83 8.17
CA PRO A 91 17.51 12.02 7.39
C PRO A 91 18.86 12.73 7.21
N ALA A 92 19.95 12.04 7.56
CA ALA A 92 21.29 12.60 7.55
C ALA A 92 21.82 13.02 6.15
N SER A 93 21.42 12.33 5.06
CA SER A 93 21.64 12.74 3.66
C SER A 93 21.13 11.65 2.68
N PRO A 94 20.45 12.00 1.55
CA PRO A 94 20.00 13.34 1.18
C PRO A 94 19.02 13.89 2.22
N ALA A 95 19.04 15.20 2.41
CA ALA A 95 18.02 15.85 3.21
C ALA A 95 16.65 15.61 2.54
N GLY A 96 15.75 14.94 3.24
CA GLY A 96 14.32 15.16 3.04
C GLY A 96 13.55 14.21 2.13
N TYR A 97 13.84 12.90 2.07
CA TYR A 97 12.89 12.00 1.39
C TYR A 97 11.54 11.93 2.11
N ARG A 98 11.55 11.87 3.43
CA ARG A 98 10.32 12.03 4.22
C ARG A 98 9.70 13.41 4.06
N SER A 99 10.49 14.49 4.04
CA SER A 99 9.93 15.83 3.85
C SER A 99 9.31 16.01 2.46
N LEU A 100 9.78 15.30 1.42
CA LEU A 100 9.14 15.26 0.11
C LEU A 100 7.80 14.52 0.13
N ILE A 101 7.72 13.43 0.91
CA ILE A 101 6.46 12.72 1.16
C ILE A 101 5.50 13.62 1.94
N GLU A 102 5.97 14.23 3.04
CA GLU A 102 5.19 15.15 3.86
C GLU A 102 4.77 16.40 3.07
N GLU A 103 5.62 16.95 2.19
CA GLU A 103 5.25 18.07 1.32
C GLU A 103 4.16 17.67 0.32
N ALA A 104 4.25 16.47 -0.26
CA ALA A 104 3.20 15.93 -1.12
C ALA A 104 1.90 15.68 -0.34
N GLU A 105 1.97 15.12 0.86
CA GLU A 105 0.83 14.90 1.75
C GLU A 105 0.19 16.22 2.20
N ASN A 106 0.99 17.20 2.61
CA ASN A 106 0.51 18.54 3.02
C ASN A 106 -0.05 19.35 1.86
N GLY A 107 0.50 19.20 0.66
CA GLY A 107 -0.01 19.83 -0.56
C GLY A 107 -1.36 19.25 -1.02
N PHE A 108 -1.65 18.00 -0.63
CA PHE A 108 -2.84 17.26 -1.03
C PHE A 108 -3.47 16.47 0.14
N PRO A 109 -3.98 17.16 1.19
CA PRO A 109 -4.33 16.56 2.48
C PRO A 109 -5.46 15.52 2.46
N ASP A 110 -6.17 15.36 1.34
CA ASP A 110 -7.25 14.38 1.15
C ASP A 110 -7.00 13.44 -0.04
N SER A 111 -5.77 13.40 -0.54
CA SER A 111 -5.41 12.54 -1.67
C SER A 111 -4.95 11.16 -1.22
N VAL A 112 -5.25 10.17 -2.06
CA VAL A 112 -4.69 8.82 -1.96
C VAL A 112 -3.27 8.81 -2.54
N PHE A 113 -2.33 8.20 -1.82
CA PHE A 113 -0.94 8.07 -2.27
C PHE A 113 -0.65 6.67 -2.83
N VAL A 114 -0.01 6.67 -4.00
CA VAL A 114 0.54 5.48 -4.65
C VAL A 114 2.03 5.74 -4.84
N GLU A 115 2.84 5.01 -4.08
CA GLU A 115 4.28 5.24 -3.96
C GLU A 115 5.06 4.09 -4.59
N VAL A 116 6.11 4.46 -5.33
CA VAL A 116 7.13 3.53 -5.80
C VAL A 116 8.48 4.05 -5.38
N ILE A 117 9.16 3.31 -4.51
CA ILE A 117 10.58 3.54 -4.20
C ILE A 117 11.40 2.54 -4.99
N ALA A 118 12.25 3.06 -5.87
CA ALA A 118 13.07 2.26 -6.75
C ALA A 118 14.50 2.78 -6.83
N ARG A 119 15.43 1.85 -7.05
CA ARG A 119 16.78 2.18 -7.46
C ARG A 119 16.77 2.47 -8.96
N MET A 120 17.32 3.62 -9.30
CA MET A 120 17.46 4.10 -10.67
C MET A 120 18.90 3.94 -11.15
N ASP A 121 19.09 3.66 -12.43
CA ASP A 121 20.37 3.77 -13.13
C ASP A 121 20.37 5.01 -14.04
N GLY A 122 21.44 5.79 -14.00
CA GLY A 122 21.57 7.09 -14.67
C GLY A 122 21.24 8.33 -13.81
N SER A 123 21.84 9.47 -14.15
CA SER A 123 21.73 10.72 -13.39
C SER A 123 20.65 11.66 -13.94
N GLY A 124 19.43 11.55 -13.41
CA GLY A 124 18.44 12.62 -13.18
C GLY A 124 17.91 13.53 -14.31
N LYS A 125 18.60 13.73 -15.45
CA LYS A 125 18.20 14.67 -16.51
C LYS A 125 17.57 14.01 -17.73
N ASP A 126 17.95 12.76 -18.03
CA ASP A 126 17.46 12.02 -19.21
C ASP A 126 16.49 10.89 -18.85
N GLY A 127 15.95 10.88 -17.63
CA GLY A 127 15.07 9.82 -17.14
C GLY A 127 15.86 8.53 -16.87
N GLY A 128 16.30 8.35 -15.62
CA GLY A 128 16.97 7.12 -15.21
C GLY A 128 16.09 5.89 -15.44
N LYS A 129 16.70 4.73 -15.63
CA LYS A 129 15.99 3.45 -15.78
C LYS A 129 15.79 2.81 -14.41
N VAL A 130 14.60 2.30 -14.15
CA VAL A 130 14.36 1.48 -12.96
C VAL A 130 15.18 0.20 -13.09
N VAL A 131 16.05 -0.07 -12.11
CA VAL A 131 16.85 -1.30 -12.08
C VAL A 131 16.50 -2.22 -10.92
N LYS A 132 15.77 -1.71 -9.93
CA LYS A 132 15.19 -2.51 -8.83
C LYS A 132 14.08 -1.73 -8.15
N VAL A 133 12.93 -2.36 -7.92
CA VAL A 133 11.92 -1.82 -6.99
C VAL A 133 12.28 -2.25 -5.58
N LEU A 134 12.29 -1.29 -4.65
CA LEU A 134 12.53 -1.52 -3.22
C LEU A 134 11.23 -1.61 -2.44
N ARG A 135 10.27 -0.73 -2.74
CA ARG A 135 8.98 -0.68 -2.05
C ARG A 135 7.87 -0.23 -3.00
N LEU A 136 6.72 -0.87 -2.89
CA LEU A 136 5.45 -0.40 -3.43
C LEU A 136 4.50 -0.15 -2.26
N THR A 137 3.87 1.02 -2.22
CA THR A 137 2.85 1.34 -1.22
C THR A 137 1.62 1.89 -1.93
N ALA A 138 0.46 1.30 -1.68
CA ALA A 138 -0.82 1.85 -2.13
C ALA A 138 -1.68 2.16 -0.91
N ASP A 139 -2.07 3.42 -0.79
CA ASP A 139 -3.03 3.86 0.21
C ASP A 139 -4.43 3.89 -0.35
N GLN A 140 -5.40 3.83 0.54
CA GLN A 140 -6.78 4.05 0.17
C GLN A 140 -7.48 4.78 1.30
N ALA A 141 -8.24 5.82 0.93
CA ALA A 141 -9.04 6.59 1.88
C ALA A 141 -10.02 5.66 2.62
N PRO A 142 -10.49 6.05 3.81
CA PRO A 142 -11.27 5.18 4.68
C PRO A 142 -12.51 4.60 4.00
N PHE A 143 -12.94 3.46 4.54
CA PHE A 143 -14.12 2.74 4.12
C PHE A 143 -15.04 2.55 5.32
N ASP A 144 -16.24 3.11 5.21
CA ASP A 144 -17.30 2.99 6.21
C ASP A 144 -18.58 2.50 5.52
N ASN A 145 -18.90 1.24 5.77
CA ASN A 145 -20.09 0.56 5.24
C ASN A 145 -21.09 0.20 6.35
N VAL A 146 -20.98 0.82 7.53
CA VAL A 146 -21.80 0.46 8.69
C VAL A 146 -22.67 1.63 9.08
N ASP A 147 -23.99 1.45 9.01
CA ASP A 147 -24.91 2.48 9.49
C ASP A 147 -24.97 2.54 11.02
N LYS A 148 -25.67 3.54 11.58
CA LYS A 148 -25.81 3.72 13.03
C LYS A 148 -26.46 2.53 13.76
N ALA A 149 -27.14 1.64 13.04
CA ALA A 149 -27.76 0.43 13.58
C ALA A 149 -26.92 -0.83 13.31
N GLY A 150 -25.70 -0.69 12.78
CA GLY A 150 -24.79 -1.79 12.49
C GLY A 150 -25.03 -2.47 11.14
N ASN A 151 -25.97 -2.00 10.31
CA ASN A 151 -26.34 -2.64 9.04
C ASN A 151 -25.40 -2.24 7.90
N PRO A 152 -25.28 -3.09 6.85
CA PRO A 152 -24.51 -2.73 5.67
C PRO A 152 -25.19 -1.58 4.91
N VAL A 153 -24.39 -0.60 4.49
CA VAL A 153 -24.88 0.57 3.74
C VAL A 153 -24.92 0.29 2.23
N GLY A 154 -23.83 -0.24 1.69
CA GLY A 154 -23.63 -0.57 0.30
C GLY A 154 -24.20 -1.93 -0.05
N SER A 155 -24.80 -2.01 -1.24
CA SER A 155 -25.39 -3.22 -1.82
C SER A 155 -25.15 -3.26 -3.33
N GLY A 156 -25.24 -4.44 -3.94
CA GLY A 156 -25.11 -4.59 -5.38
C GLY A 156 -23.67 -4.49 -5.87
N LYS A 157 -23.50 -4.01 -7.12
CA LYS A 157 -22.22 -3.99 -7.82
C LYS A 157 -21.70 -2.58 -8.06
N TYR A 158 -20.41 -2.40 -7.79
CA TYR A 158 -19.67 -1.18 -8.03
C TYR A 158 -18.58 -1.44 -9.07
N TYR A 159 -18.38 -0.50 -9.98
CA TYR A 159 -17.45 -0.64 -11.11
C TYR A 159 -16.42 0.46 -11.07
N PHE A 160 -15.15 0.11 -11.18
CA PHE A 160 -14.02 1.04 -11.14
C PHE A 160 -13.15 0.88 -12.39
N ARG A 161 -12.55 1.99 -12.83
CA ARG A 161 -11.56 2.03 -13.92
C ARG A 161 -10.44 3.00 -13.60
N GLY A 162 -9.33 2.86 -14.31
CA GLY A 162 -8.23 3.82 -14.24
C GLY A 162 -7.39 3.76 -15.50
N THR A 163 -7.19 4.92 -16.14
CA THR A 163 -6.38 5.04 -17.36
C THR A 163 -4.98 5.52 -17.01
N GLY A 164 -3.96 4.79 -17.48
CA GLY A 164 -2.56 5.09 -17.22
C GLY A 164 -2.17 4.98 -15.76
N SER A 165 -2.96 4.28 -14.94
CA SER A 165 -2.82 4.17 -13.48
C SER A 165 -2.30 2.81 -13.02
N PHE A 166 -2.04 1.87 -13.94
CA PHE A 166 -1.40 0.59 -13.64
C PHE A 166 0.09 0.64 -14.00
N ARG A 167 0.94 0.19 -13.07
CA ARG A 167 2.39 0.05 -13.26
C ARG A 167 2.83 -1.36 -12.92
N VAL A 168 3.70 -1.92 -13.76
CA VAL A 168 4.32 -3.23 -13.56
C VAL A 168 5.84 -3.07 -13.64
N TYR A 169 6.55 -3.76 -12.78
CA TYR A 169 8.01 -3.85 -12.78
C TYR A 169 8.38 -5.32 -12.86
N ALA A 170 8.79 -5.76 -14.04
CA ALA A 170 9.00 -7.18 -14.34
C ALA A 170 10.46 -7.47 -14.67
N SER A 171 10.95 -8.65 -14.30
CA SER A 171 12.20 -9.22 -14.80
C SER A 171 11.87 -10.51 -15.53
N VAL A 172 12.46 -10.68 -16.71
CA VAL A 172 12.29 -11.86 -17.56
C VAL A 172 13.64 -12.57 -17.67
N ASP A 173 13.67 -13.86 -17.42
CA ASP A 173 14.89 -14.70 -17.47
C ASP A 173 16.03 -14.15 -16.61
N GLY A 174 15.70 -13.51 -15.48
CA GLY A 174 16.67 -12.85 -14.60
C GLY A 174 17.33 -11.60 -15.20
N GLY A 175 16.83 -11.11 -16.33
CA GLY A 175 17.29 -9.90 -17.00
C GLY A 175 16.95 -8.61 -16.25
N GLY A 176 17.29 -7.47 -16.87
CA GLY A 176 16.97 -6.14 -16.33
C GLY A 176 15.48 -5.92 -16.12
N VAL A 177 15.15 -4.96 -15.24
CA VAL A 177 13.75 -4.61 -14.97
C VAL A 177 13.14 -3.91 -16.19
N LEU A 178 12.02 -4.46 -16.65
CA LEU A 178 11.12 -3.90 -17.65
C LEU A 178 9.98 -3.17 -16.94
N THR A 179 9.65 -1.96 -17.37
CA THR A 179 8.53 -1.19 -16.83
C THR A 179 7.31 -1.28 -17.74
N GLY A 180 6.20 -1.82 -17.21
CA GLY A 180 4.90 -1.82 -17.85
C GLY A 180 4.05 -0.65 -17.39
N LYS A 181 3.32 -0.03 -18.32
CA LYS A 181 2.29 0.98 -18.06
C LYS A 181 1.01 0.63 -18.79
N GLY A 182 -0.11 0.76 -18.10
CA GLY A 182 -1.43 0.63 -18.70
C GLY A 182 -2.54 0.95 -17.71
N ASP A 183 -3.59 0.16 -17.78
CA ASP A 183 -4.90 0.51 -17.26
C ASP A 183 -5.43 -0.51 -16.25
N LEU A 184 -6.19 0.01 -15.29
CA LEU A 184 -7.26 -0.74 -14.65
C LEU A 184 -8.46 -0.73 -15.59
N GLU A 185 -8.57 -1.77 -16.41
CA GLU A 185 -9.62 -1.91 -17.42
C GLU A 185 -11.00 -2.05 -16.78
N ASN A 186 -11.07 -2.87 -15.73
CA ASN A 186 -12.28 -3.06 -14.95
C ASN A 186 -11.93 -3.63 -13.58
N LEU A 187 -12.51 -3.07 -12.53
CA LEU A 187 -12.69 -3.73 -11.23
C LEU A 187 -14.19 -3.72 -10.93
N THR A 188 -14.74 -4.89 -10.65
CA THR A 188 -16.12 -5.04 -10.16
C THR A 188 -16.07 -5.52 -8.73
N ILE A 189 -16.71 -4.77 -7.83
CA ILE A 189 -16.95 -5.16 -6.44
C ILE A 189 -18.41 -5.56 -6.30
N ASP A 190 -18.66 -6.77 -5.83
CA ASP A 190 -20.00 -7.30 -5.57
C ASP A 190 -20.21 -7.38 -4.05
N PHE A 191 -20.93 -6.40 -3.50
CA PHE A 191 -21.23 -6.33 -2.06
C PHE A 191 -22.13 -7.46 -1.62
N ASP A 192 -23.05 -7.90 -2.48
CA ASP A 192 -24.01 -8.95 -2.14
C ASP A 192 -23.33 -10.31 -2.02
N LYS A 193 -22.25 -10.52 -2.79
CA LYS A 193 -21.47 -11.77 -2.78
C LYS A 193 -20.21 -11.71 -1.93
N GLY A 194 -19.74 -10.53 -1.55
CA GLY A 194 -18.42 -10.37 -0.93
C GLY A 194 -17.31 -10.87 -1.85
N THR A 195 -17.39 -10.50 -3.14
CA THR A 195 -16.37 -10.83 -4.15
C THR A 195 -15.92 -9.63 -4.96
N ALA A 196 -14.74 -9.77 -5.58
CA ALA A 196 -14.20 -8.82 -6.53
C ALA A 196 -13.75 -9.55 -7.81
N ALA A 197 -13.83 -8.87 -8.95
CA ALA A 197 -13.28 -9.31 -10.22
C ALA A 197 -12.47 -8.17 -10.84
N ILE A 198 -11.24 -8.43 -11.26
CA ILE A 198 -10.29 -7.41 -11.71
C ILE A 198 -9.60 -7.79 -13.02
N ASN A 199 -9.45 -6.80 -13.90
CA ASN A 199 -8.70 -6.88 -15.14
C ASN A 199 -7.71 -5.73 -15.20
N LEU A 200 -6.42 -6.07 -15.15
CA LEU A 200 -5.30 -5.13 -15.26
C LEU A 200 -4.51 -5.45 -16.52
N ARG A 201 -4.16 -4.43 -17.32
CA ARG A 201 -3.45 -4.63 -18.59
C ARG A 201 -2.38 -3.58 -18.82
N THR A 202 -1.23 -4.02 -19.31
CA THR A 202 -0.23 -3.14 -19.93
C THR A 202 -0.08 -3.48 -21.41
N GLY A 203 0.30 -2.51 -22.23
CA GLY A 203 0.66 -2.72 -23.64
C GLY A 203 2.16 -2.59 -23.88
N VAL A 204 2.59 -2.67 -25.13
CA VAL A 204 3.94 -2.22 -25.55
C VAL A 204 3.81 -0.94 -26.37
N ASN A 205 4.45 0.14 -25.91
CA ASN A 205 4.47 1.46 -26.54
C ASN A 205 5.66 2.28 -26.00
N ASP A 206 5.77 3.55 -26.39
CA ASP A 206 6.86 4.44 -25.99
C ASP A 206 7.03 4.60 -24.47
N THR A 207 5.99 4.29 -23.68
CA THR A 207 5.97 4.41 -22.21
C THR A 207 5.84 3.08 -21.48
N SER A 208 5.79 1.96 -22.21
CA SER A 208 5.58 0.62 -21.65
C SER A 208 6.40 -0.42 -22.40
N GLN A 209 7.27 -1.11 -21.68
CA GLN A 209 8.25 -2.05 -22.24
C GLN A 209 7.77 -3.50 -22.24
N ILE A 210 6.65 -3.79 -21.57
CA ILE A 210 6.12 -5.16 -21.43
C ILE A 210 4.60 -5.15 -21.48
N GLU A 211 4.03 -6.03 -22.29
CA GLU A 211 2.59 -6.34 -22.30
C GLU A 211 2.31 -7.39 -21.24
N THR A 212 1.40 -7.09 -20.31
CA THR A 212 1.01 -7.98 -19.23
C THR A 212 -0.49 -7.94 -19.03
N GLN A 213 -1.04 -9.03 -18.51
CA GLN A 213 -2.44 -9.11 -18.12
C GLN A 213 -2.59 -9.84 -16.79
N ILE A 214 -3.46 -9.32 -15.93
CA ILE A 214 -4.07 -10.05 -14.82
C ILE A 214 -5.56 -10.04 -15.07
N LEU A 215 -6.16 -11.22 -15.19
CA LEU A 215 -7.61 -11.41 -15.19
C LEU A 215 -7.92 -12.35 -14.04
N ALA A 216 -8.51 -11.81 -12.98
CA ALA A 216 -8.83 -12.58 -11.78
C ALA A 216 -10.29 -12.33 -11.40
N ASP A 217 -11.03 -13.42 -11.30
CA ASP A 217 -12.43 -13.44 -10.89
C ASP A 217 -12.54 -14.05 -9.48
N ASP A 218 -13.67 -13.82 -8.82
CA ASP A 218 -13.99 -14.38 -7.49
C ASP A 218 -12.94 -14.15 -6.40
N LEU A 219 -12.18 -13.05 -6.50
CA LEU A 219 -11.34 -12.57 -5.41
C LEU A 219 -12.19 -12.29 -4.17
N ALA A 220 -11.66 -12.55 -2.98
CA ALA A 220 -12.38 -12.26 -1.76
C ALA A 220 -12.51 -10.74 -1.58
N PHE A 221 -13.71 -10.27 -1.20
CA PHE A 221 -13.95 -8.88 -0.80
C PHE A 221 -14.58 -8.85 0.58
N ASN A 222 -13.94 -8.11 1.48
CA ASN A 222 -14.44 -7.86 2.81
C ASN A 222 -15.35 -6.63 2.81
N ILE A 223 -16.65 -6.87 2.90
CA ILE A 223 -17.68 -5.82 2.91
C ILE A 223 -17.65 -4.93 4.17
N VAL A 224 -16.94 -5.34 5.23
CA VAL A 224 -16.77 -4.52 6.44
C VAL A 224 -15.58 -3.57 6.28
N THR A 225 -14.47 -4.06 5.74
CA THR A 225 -13.20 -3.30 5.71
C THR A 225 -12.88 -2.70 4.34
N GLY A 226 -13.70 -2.95 3.31
CA GLY A 226 -13.49 -2.43 1.96
C GLY A 226 -12.30 -3.06 1.23
N THR A 227 -11.71 -4.11 1.80
CA THR A 227 -10.45 -4.69 1.32
C THR A 227 -10.75 -5.90 0.45
N PHE A 228 -10.08 -6.03 -0.70
CA PHE A 228 -10.20 -7.17 -1.60
C PHE A 228 -8.83 -7.77 -1.94
N GLY A 229 -8.83 -8.96 -2.51
CA GLY A 229 -7.60 -9.63 -2.91
C GLY A 229 -7.68 -11.14 -2.91
N GLY A 230 -6.53 -11.75 -3.16
CA GLY A 230 -6.36 -13.20 -3.23
C GLY A 230 -5.30 -13.59 -4.25
N ALA A 231 -5.29 -14.88 -4.60
CA ALA A 231 -4.38 -15.43 -5.58
C ALA A 231 -4.70 -14.90 -6.99
N ILE A 232 -3.66 -14.63 -7.76
CA ILE A 232 -3.74 -14.17 -9.14
C ILE A 232 -2.83 -14.99 -10.05
N THR A 233 -3.17 -15.00 -11.33
CA THR A 233 -2.26 -15.41 -12.41
C THR A 233 -2.01 -14.21 -13.31
N GLN A 234 -0.74 -13.88 -13.50
CA GLN A 234 -0.31 -12.87 -14.45
C GLN A 234 0.26 -13.57 -15.69
N THR A 235 -0.08 -13.04 -16.86
CA THR A 235 0.59 -13.39 -18.11
C THR A 235 1.38 -12.21 -18.64
N ALA A 236 2.45 -12.48 -19.37
CA ALA A 236 3.24 -11.47 -20.08
C ALA A 236 3.59 -11.94 -21.49
N ARG A 237 3.52 -11.03 -22.48
CA ARG A 237 3.97 -11.33 -23.84
C ARG A 237 5.38 -10.80 -24.06
N VAL A 238 6.32 -11.70 -24.34
CA VAL A 238 7.74 -11.38 -24.53
C VAL A 238 8.28 -12.16 -25.72
N GLY A 239 8.82 -11.47 -26.73
CA GLY A 239 9.41 -12.13 -27.90
C GLY A 239 8.46 -13.03 -28.69
N GLY A 240 7.15 -12.80 -28.62
CA GLY A 240 6.12 -13.65 -29.24
C GLY A 240 5.66 -14.85 -28.38
N GLU A 241 6.29 -15.09 -27.23
CA GLU A 241 5.90 -16.10 -26.25
C GLU A 241 4.99 -15.50 -25.17
N THR A 242 4.14 -16.34 -24.56
CA THR A 242 3.37 -15.99 -23.36
C THR A 242 3.99 -16.65 -22.14
N LEU A 243 4.53 -15.84 -21.23
CA LEU A 243 5.02 -16.27 -19.94
C LEU A 243 3.89 -16.17 -18.90
N THR A 244 3.97 -16.99 -17.85
CA THR A 244 2.99 -16.99 -16.75
C THR A 244 3.71 -16.93 -15.40
N ALA A 245 3.17 -16.13 -14.49
CA ALA A 245 3.58 -16.04 -13.09
C ALA A 245 2.35 -16.09 -12.18
N ARG A 246 2.51 -16.62 -10.97
CA ARG A 246 1.44 -16.69 -9.97
C ARG A 246 1.82 -15.88 -8.75
N GLY A 247 0.84 -15.35 -8.05
CA GLY A 247 1.08 -14.70 -6.77
C GLY A 247 -0.19 -14.15 -6.17
N HIS A 248 -0.09 -13.00 -5.51
CA HIS A 248 -1.19 -12.42 -4.77
C HIS A 248 -1.38 -10.94 -5.11
N LEU A 249 -2.64 -10.51 -5.07
CA LEU A 249 -3.04 -9.11 -5.19
C LEU A 249 -3.81 -8.70 -3.94
N ARG A 250 -3.51 -7.51 -3.41
CA ARG A 250 -4.25 -6.89 -2.32
C ARG A 250 -4.62 -5.46 -2.72
N GLY A 251 -5.88 -5.10 -2.56
CA GLY A 251 -6.35 -3.74 -2.76
C GLY A 251 -7.47 -3.37 -1.82
N SER A 252 -7.84 -2.10 -1.85
CA SER A 252 -8.91 -1.52 -1.05
C SER A 252 -9.76 -0.60 -1.91
N ILE A 253 -10.99 -0.35 -1.47
CA ILE A 253 -11.83 0.74 -1.98
C ILE A 253 -12.08 1.75 -0.86
N SER A 254 -12.23 3.04 -1.20
CA SER A 254 -12.83 4.00 -0.26
C SER A 254 -14.34 3.92 -0.30
N GLY A 255 -14.98 4.40 0.76
CA GLY A 255 -16.42 4.54 0.81
C GLY A 255 -16.84 5.23 2.09
N THR A 256 -17.84 6.10 2.00
CA THR A 256 -18.56 6.62 3.16
C THR A 256 -20.02 6.22 3.04
N GLU A 257 -20.77 6.35 4.13
CA GLU A 257 -22.22 6.13 4.12
C GLU A 257 -22.88 6.90 2.96
N ASP A 258 -22.46 8.15 2.71
CA ASP A 258 -22.98 8.98 1.63
C ASP A 258 -22.57 8.50 0.22
N SER A 259 -21.32 8.07 0.02
CA SER A 259 -20.89 7.58 -1.30
C SER A 259 -21.55 6.25 -1.65
N LEU A 260 -21.75 5.39 -0.66
CA LEU A 260 -22.41 4.09 -0.81
C LEU A 260 -23.92 4.23 -1.00
N LYS A 261 -24.61 5.13 -0.27
CA LYS A 261 -26.07 5.32 -0.41
C LYS A 261 -26.47 6.00 -1.70
N ARG A 262 -25.74 7.02 -2.12
CA ARG A 262 -26.15 7.90 -3.22
C ARG A 262 -25.57 7.47 -4.57
N LEU A 263 -24.81 6.38 -4.62
CA LEU A 263 -23.85 6.09 -5.69
C LEU A 263 -23.02 7.35 -6.03
N ASN A 264 -22.67 8.13 -5.00
CA ASN A 264 -21.97 9.39 -5.21
C ASN A 264 -20.57 9.07 -5.71
N GLU A 265 -20.29 9.53 -6.92
CA GLU A 265 -19.31 9.04 -7.89
C GLU A 265 -17.84 9.32 -7.51
N ARG A 266 -17.47 9.12 -6.25
CA ARG A 266 -16.19 9.54 -5.68
C ARG A 266 -15.43 8.42 -4.97
N MET A 267 -15.93 7.19 -5.01
CA MET A 267 -15.17 6.06 -4.51
C MET A 267 -13.95 5.84 -5.40
N THR A 268 -12.83 5.51 -4.77
CA THR A 268 -11.57 5.19 -5.43
C THR A 268 -11.08 3.83 -4.97
N THR A 269 -10.15 3.26 -5.72
CA THR A 269 -9.50 2.00 -5.39
C THR A 269 -8.01 2.12 -5.65
N SER A 270 -7.24 1.37 -4.89
CA SER A 270 -5.82 1.19 -5.10
C SER A 270 -5.40 -0.19 -4.62
N GLY A 271 -4.24 -0.64 -5.06
CA GLY A 271 -3.67 -1.89 -4.57
C GLY A 271 -2.34 -2.23 -5.20
N VAL A 272 -1.76 -3.31 -4.69
CA VAL A 272 -0.48 -3.86 -5.14
C VAL A 272 -0.63 -5.34 -5.45
N PHE A 273 0.28 -5.86 -6.27
CA PHE A 273 0.41 -7.29 -6.49
C PHE A 273 1.88 -7.69 -6.61
N SER A 274 2.14 -8.95 -6.30
CA SER A 274 3.41 -9.63 -6.59
C SER A 274 3.11 -10.94 -7.28
N ALA A 275 3.91 -11.29 -8.28
CA ALA A 275 3.82 -12.55 -9.01
C ALA A 275 5.22 -13.11 -9.30
N ASP A 276 5.38 -14.40 -9.08
CA ASP A 276 6.62 -15.13 -9.32
C ASP A 276 6.35 -16.38 -10.17
N GLY A 277 7.28 -16.69 -11.04
CA GLY A 277 7.19 -17.73 -12.05
C GLY A 277 8.59 -18.08 -12.55
N GLU A 278 8.73 -19.20 -13.23
CA GLU A 278 10.05 -19.74 -13.62
C GLU A 278 10.92 -18.72 -14.37
N ARG A 279 10.30 -17.98 -15.28
CA ARG A 279 10.97 -17.01 -16.16
C ARG A 279 10.50 -15.58 -15.97
N LEU A 280 9.43 -15.36 -15.19
CA LEU A 280 8.80 -14.06 -15.02
C LEU A 280 8.63 -13.80 -13.53
N LYS A 281 9.24 -12.72 -13.07
CA LYS A 281 8.99 -12.16 -11.75
C LYS A 281 8.49 -10.74 -11.93
N SER A 282 7.42 -10.35 -11.24
CA SER A 282 6.99 -8.97 -11.27
C SER A 282 6.27 -8.53 -10.00
N ASP A 283 6.35 -7.23 -9.75
CA ASP A 283 5.48 -6.55 -8.81
C ASP A 283 4.78 -5.41 -9.55
N GLY A 284 3.64 -4.99 -9.03
CA GLY A 284 2.99 -3.81 -9.58
C GLY A 284 1.97 -3.20 -8.66
N ILE A 285 1.47 -2.07 -9.12
CA ILE A 285 0.63 -1.16 -8.34
C ILE A 285 -0.40 -0.52 -9.27
N PHE A 286 -1.61 -0.34 -8.77
CA PHE A 286 -2.71 0.22 -9.53
C PHE A 286 -3.54 1.20 -8.70
N TRP A 287 -4.27 2.04 -9.42
CA TRP A 287 -5.28 2.94 -8.88
C TRP A 287 -6.46 3.08 -9.85
N GLY A 288 -7.63 3.42 -9.34
CA GLY A 288 -8.79 3.77 -10.16
C GLY A 288 -9.88 4.50 -9.38
N SER A 289 -10.91 4.91 -10.11
CA SER A 289 -12.11 5.55 -9.58
C SER A 289 -13.36 4.83 -10.03
N GLN A 290 -14.41 4.92 -9.24
CA GLN A 290 -15.73 4.41 -9.60
C GLN A 290 -16.24 5.09 -10.88
N LEU A 291 -16.93 4.32 -11.73
CA LEU A 291 -17.58 4.85 -12.92
C LEU A 291 -18.83 5.66 -12.56
N ASN A 292 -18.91 6.84 -13.17
CA ASN A 292 -20.06 7.72 -13.13
C ASN A 292 -21.10 7.20 -14.12
N TYR A 293 -22.17 6.55 -13.65
CA TYR A 293 -23.33 6.26 -14.49
C TYR A 293 -24.26 7.48 -14.44
N ARG A 294 -24.12 8.38 -15.42
CA ARG A 294 -25.13 9.39 -15.73
C ARG A 294 -26.27 8.79 -16.53
#